data_AF-A0A930AEF9-F1
#
_entry.id   AF-A0A930AEF9-F1
#
_cell.length_a   1.000
_cell.length_b   1.000
_cell.length_c   1.000
_cell.angle_alpha   90.00
_cell.angle_beta   90.00
_cell.angle_gamma   90.00
#
_symmetry.space_group_name_H-M   'P 1'
#
loop_
_entity.id
_entity.type
_entity.pdbx_description
1 polymer ?
#
loop_
_entity_poly.entity_id
_entity_poly.type
_entity_poly.pdbx_seq_one_letter_code
_entity_poly.pdbx_strand_id
1 'polypeptide(L)'
;MDKWSKIRSKLVDAQEELYKIDDEYRQSKNELDTKWNFLGDFYRGLNQRFDEKHSIILSAYSKMPDATEDMLDAAVETIRRYRMVNEEEFKTRQRELERKYDDLEDSYKKKSRKQEAVIEQLSSELRACQTDEK
;
A
#
# COMPACT_ATOMS: atom_id res chain seq x y z
N MET A 1 15.67 -42.40 -13.50
CA MET A 1 14.47 -41.54 -13.44
C MET A 1 13.97 -41.35 -14.86
N ASP A 2 12.77 -41.84 -15.15
CA ASP A 2 12.15 -41.71 -16.48
C ASP A 2 11.80 -40.25 -16.81
N LYS A 3 11.50 -39.99 -18.09
CA LYS A 3 11.20 -38.64 -18.59
C LYS A 3 9.98 -38.03 -17.87
N TRP A 4 8.96 -38.84 -17.63
CA TRP A 4 7.73 -38.43 -16.97
C TRP A 4 7.98 -37.94 -15.53
N SER A 5 8.73 -38.70 -14.73
CA SER A 5 9.08 -38.38 -13.34
C SER A 5 9.90 -37.10 -13.25
N LYS A 6 10.80 -36.85 -14.21
CA LYS A 6 11.56 -35.59 -14.29
C LYS A 6 10.66 -34.39 -14.54
N ILE A 7 9.72 -34.48 -15.49
CA ILE A 7 8.78 -33.41 -15.80
C ILE A 7 7.86 -33.16 -14.60
N ARG A 8 7.39 -34.23 -13.95
CA ARG A 8 6.56 -34.14 -12.74
C ARG A 8 7.29 -33.41 -11.60
N SER A 9 8.56 -33.73 -11.35
CA SER A 9 9.35 -33.04 -10.32
C SER A 9 9.45 -31.54 -10.62
N LYS A 10 9.79 -31.17 -11.87
CA LYS A 10 9.86 -29.75 -12.28
C LYS A 10 8.52 -29.04 -12.14
N LEU A 11 7.41 -29.72 -12.40
CA LEU A 11 6.07 -29.17 -12.25
C LEU A 11 5.77 -28.85 -10.78
N VAL A 12 6.16 -29.74 -9.85
CA VAL A 12 6.03 -29.48 -8.41
C VAL A 12 6.87 -28.27 -7.99
N ASP A 13 8.14 -28.22 -8.41
CA ASP A 13 9.02 -27.08 -8.13
C ASP A 13 8.40 -25.78 -8.65
N ALA A 14 7.86 -25.81 -9.88
CA ALA A 14 7.23 -24.64 -10.49
C ALA A 14 5.96 -24.19 -9.74
N GLN A 15 5.16 -25.14 -9.23
CA GLN A 15 4.00 -24.84 -8.38
C GLN A 15 4.41 -24.23 -7.03
N GLU A 16 5.49 -24.72 -6.43
CA GLU A 16 6.03 -24.17 -5.18
C GLU A 16 6.54 -22.73 -5.38
N GLU A 17 7.20 -22.45 -6.50
CA GLU A 17 7.62 -21.08 -6.82
C GLU A 17 6.44 -20.13 -7.03
N LEU A 18 5.33 -20.58 -7.64
CA LEU A 18 4.11 -19.77 -7.73
C LEU A 18 3.55 -19.45 -6.34
N TYR A 19 3.52 -20.44 -5.45
CA TYR A 19 3.08 -20.23 -4.06
C TYR A 19 3.97 -19.21 -3.32
N LYS A 20 5.29 -19.24 -3.52
CA LYS A 20 6.21 -18.24 -2.96
C LYS A 20 5.92 -16.84 -3.49
N ILE A 21 5.67 -16.69 -4.79
CA ILE A 21 5.29 -15.41 -5.41
C ILE A 21 4.01 -14.86 -4.77
N ASP A 22 3.01 -15.71 -4.54
CA ASP A 22 1.76 -15.31 -3.90
C ASP A 22 1.96 -14.90 -2.43
N ASP A 23 2.78 -15.62 -1.68
CA ASP A 23 3.07 -15.29 -0.28
C ASP A 23 3.88 -13.99 -0.16
N GLU A 24 4.89 -13.79 -0.99
CA GLU A 24 5.67 -12.54 -1.05
C GLU A 24 4.78 -11.33 -1.37
N TYR A 25 3.86 -11.48 -2.32
CA TYR A 25 2.89 -10.43 -2.67
C TYR A 25 1.98 -10.12 -1.47
N ARG A 26 1.44 -11.15 -0.81
CA ARG A 26 0.57 -10.98 0.36
C ARG A 26 1.28 -10.27 1.50
N GLN A 27 2.52 -10.66 1.81
CA GLN A 27 3.32 -10.02 2.86
C GLN A 27 3.58 -8.55 2.52
N SER A 28 4.04 -8.27 1.30
CA SER A 28 4.32 -6.91 0.84
C SER A 28 3.07 -6.02 0.84
N LYS A 29 1.93 -6.58 0.45
CA LYS A 29 0.64 -5.89 0.48
C LYS A 29 0.22 -5.53 1.91
N ASN A 30 0.32 -6.48 2.85
CA ASN A 30 0.01 -6.23 4.25
C ASN A 30 0.88 -5.11 4.86
N GLU A 31 2.14 -5.01 4.47
CA GLU A 31 3.01 -3.90 4.90
C GLU A 31 2.52 -2.54 4.36
N LEU A 32 2.10 -2.50 3.09
CA LEU A 32 1.52 -1.29 2.51
C LEU A 32 0.18 -0.93 3.17
N ASP A 33 -0.66 -1.92 3.47
CA ASP A 33 -1.95 -1.72 4.15
C ASP A 33 -1.72 -1.12 5.55
N THR A 34 -0.73 -1.63 6.26
CA THR A 34 -0.33 -1.09 7.58
C THR A 34 0.11 0.36 7.48
N LYS A 35 0.94 0.70 6.48
CA LYS A 35 1.42 2.08 6.25
C LYS A 35 0.28 3.01 5.85
N TRP A 36 -0.65 2.52 5.03
CA TRP A 36 -1.83 3.27 4.60
C TRP A 36 -2.73 3.62 5.78
N ASN A 37 -3.05 2.62 6.61
CA ASN A 37 -3.87 2.81 7.80
C ASN A 37 -3.22 3.79 8.78
N PHE A 38 -1.91 3.62 9.05
CA PHE A 38 -1.17 4.55 9.89
C PHE A 38 -1.21 5.99 9.36
N LEU A 39 -1.02 6.19 8.06
CA LEU A 39 -1.07 7.51 7.44
C LEU A 39 -2.45 8.16 7.61
N GLY A 40 -3.52 7.39 7.39
CA GLY A 40 -4.89 7.84 7.57
C GLY A 40 -5.23 8.23 9.01
N ASP A 41 -4.85 7.38 9.98
CA ASP A 41 -5.09 7.63 11.41
C ASP A 41 -4.27 8.81 11.92
N PHE A 42 -3.00 8.91 11.51
CA PHE A 42 -2.14 10.03 11.86
C PHE A 42 -2.74 11.35 11.38
N TYR A 43 -3.18 11.43 10.12
CA TYR A 43 -3.73 12.65 9.56
C TYR A 43 -5.09 13.03 10.18
N ARG A 44 -5.92 12.04 10.49
CA ARG A 44 -7.17 12.26 11.23
C ARG A 44 -6.92 12.86 12.62
N GLY A 45 -5.97 12.29 13.37
CA GLY A 45 -5.59 12.79 14.68
C GLY A 45 -4.97 14.19 14.63
N LEU A 46 -4.21 14.49 13.57
CA LEU A 46 -3.63 15.80 13.34
C LEU A 46 -4.71 16.87 13.06
N ASN A 47 -5.73 16.54 12.26
CA ASN A 47 -6.87 17.44 12.03
C ASN A 47 -7.66 17.71 13.31
N GLN A 48 -7.94 16.68 14.12
CA GLN A 48 -8.59 16.85 15.43
C GLN A 48 -7.81 17.82 16.33
N ARG A 49 -6.48 17.68 16.38
CA ARG A 49 -5.63 18.61 17.16
C ARG A 49 -5.70 20.04 16.66
N PHE A 50 -5.79 20.26 15.34
CA PHE A 50 -5.98 21.61 14.82
C PHE A 50 -7.34 22.19 15.22
N ASP A 51 -8.40 21.40 15.19
CA ASP A 51 -9.74 21.84 15.62
C ASP A 51 -9.75 22.20 17.12
N GLU A 52 -9.11 21.37 17.96
CA GLU A 52 -8.93 21.65 19.39
C GLU A 52 -8.16 22.96 19.62
N LYS A 53 -7.03 23.15 18.91
CA LYS A 53 -6.23 24.38 19.01
C LYS A 53 -7.02 25.61 18.57
N HIS A 54 -7.77 25.51 17.49
CA HIS A 54 -8.63 26.58 17.01
C HIS A 54 -9.69 26.95 18.07
N SER A 55 -10.34 25.95 18.68
CA SER A 55 -11.30 26.19 19.77
C SER A 55 -10.67 26.85 21.00
N ILE A 56 -9.44 26.46 21.37
CA ILE A 56 -8.72 27.07 22.50
C ILE A 56 -8.41 28.54 22.21
N ILE A 57 -7.94 28.86 21.00
CA ILE A 57 -7.63 30.24 20.60
C ILE A 57 -8.89 31.11 20.66
N LEU A 58 -10.01 30.65 20.10
CA LEU A 58 -11.27 31.39 20.18
C LEU A 58 -11.73 31.61 21.62
N SER A 59 -11.62 30.58 22.47
CA SER A 59 -11.98 30.68 23.89
C SER A 59 -11.10 31.67 24.64
N ALA A 60 -9.78 31.64 24.42
CA ALA A 60 -8.84 32.57 25.04
C ALA A 60 -9.08 34.01 24.58
N TYR A 61 -9.26 34.20 23.28
CA TYR A 61 -9.54 35.50 22.68
C TYR A 61 -10.82 36.13 23.25
N SER A 62 -11.90 35.35 23.40
CA SER A 62 -13.17 35.84 23.99
C SER A 62 -13.06 36.38 25.42
N LYS A 63 -11.98 36.04 26.13
CA LYS A 63 -11.72 36.43 27.53
C LYS A 63 -10.73 37.58 27.65
N MET A 64 -10.16 38.05 26.54
CA MET A 64 -9.20 39.16 26.51
C MET A 64 -9.91 40.47 26.18
N PRO A 65 -9.99 41.43 27.12
CA PRO A 65 -10.71 42.69 26.92
C PRO A 65 -10.00 43.67 25.97
N ASP A 66 -8.72 43.45 25.66
CA ASP A 66 -7.85 44.28 24.82
C ASP A 66 -7.49 43.62 23.47
N ALA A 67 -7.98 42.41 23.19
CA ALA A 67 -7.64 41.70 21.98
C ALA A 67 -8.33 42.31 20.75
N THR A 68 -7.57 42.50 19.67
CA THR A 68 -8.07 43.05 18.41
C THR A 68 -8.34 41.97 17.38
N GLU A 69 -9.27 42.23 16.46
CA GLU A 69 -9.64 41.28 15.39
C GLU A 69 -8.41 40.83 14.59
N ASP A 70 -7.48 41.75 14.32
CA ASP A 70 -6.19 41.46 13.68
C ASP A 70 -5.35 40.42 14.43
N MET A 71 -5.38 40.42 15.78
CA MET A 71 -4.66 39.43 16.59
C MET A 71 -5.31 38.03 16.48
N LEU A 72 -6.64 37.97 16.45
CA LEU A 72 -7.36 36.70 16.24
C LEU A 72 -7.08 36.15 14.86
N ASP A 73 -7.19 36.99 13.84
CA ASP A 73 -6.96 36.62 12.45
C ASP A 73 -5.53 36.11 12.23
N ALA A 74 -4.53 36.78 12.80
CA ALA A 74 -3.15 36.31 12.74
C ALA A 74 -2.96 34.91 13.35
N ALA A 75 -3.62 34.63 14.48
CA ALA A 75 -3.52 33.34 15.17
C ALA A 75 -4.26 32.22 14.40
N VAL A 76 -5.46 32.51 13.88
CA VAL A 76 -6.25 31.58 13.06
C VAL A 76 -5.56 31.28 11.73
N GLU A 77 -5.04 32.31 11.06
CA GLU A 77 -4.32 32.17 9.78
C GLU A 77 -3.04 31.34 9.96
N THR A 78 -2.36 31.47 11.10
CA THR A 78 -1.21 30.63 11.43
C THR A 78 -1.62 29.14 11.52
N ILE A 79 -2.70 28.81 12.23
CA ILE A 79 -3.23 27.44 12.27
C ILE A 79 -3.59 26.95 10.86
N ARG A 80 -4.24 27.80 10.07
CA ARG A 80 -4.65 27.46 8.70
C ARG A 80 -3.45 27.11 7.81
N ARG A 81 -2.38 27.90 7.87
CA ARG A 81 -1.14 27.63 7.11
C ARG A 81 -0.51 26.31 7.52
N TYR A 82 -0.42 26.02 8.83
CA TYR A 82 0.07 24.72 9.29
C TYR A 82 -0.81 23.58 8.78
N ARG A 83 -2.14 23.73 8.80
CA ARG A 83 -3.06 22.72 8.26
C ARG A 83 -2.82 22.47 6.77
N MET A 84 -2.66 23.52 5.97
CA MET A 84 -2.39 23.42 4.53
C MET A 84 -1.08 22.68 4.23
N VAL A 85 0.02 23.02 4.92
CA VAL A 85 1.31 22.34 4.72
C VAL A 85 1.19 20.85 5.05
N ASN A 86 0.53 20.50 6.15
CA ASN A 86 0.33 19.11 6.53
C ASN A 86 -0.60 18.35 5.55
N GLU A 87 -1.59 19.01 4.96
CA GLU A 87 -2.45 18.42 3.93
C GLU A 87 -1.66 18.07 2.65
N GLU A 88 -0.77 18.96 2.21
CA GLU A 88 0.07 18.70 1.04
C GLU A 88 1.11 17.59 1.30
N GLU A 89 1.68 17.54 2.51
CA GLU A 89 2.52 16.41 2.91
C GLU A 89 1.73 15.09 2.93
N PHE A 90 0.51 15.09 3.47
CA PHE A 90 -0.37 13.92 3.47
C PHE A 90 -0.67 13.44 2.04
N LYS A 91 -1.11 14.33 1.15
CA LYS A 91 -1.36 14.01 -0.27
C LYS A 91 -0.12 13.46 -0.95
N THR A 92 1.05 14.01 -0.65
CA THR A 92 2.32 13.54 -1.22
C THR A 92 2.60 12.11 -0.79
N ARG A 93 2.51 11.80 0.52
CA ARG A 93 2.70 10.45 1.04
C ARG A 93 1.64 9.46 0.55
N GLN A 94 0.40 9.92 0.40
CA GLN A 94 -0.68 9.11 -0.15
C GLN A 94 -0.36 8.68 -1.58
N ARG A 95 0.01 9.63 -2.45
CA ARG A 95 0.42 9.34 -3.84
C ARG A 95 1.62 8.40 -3.92
N GLU A 96 2.58 8.52 -3.00
CA GLU A 96 3.72 7.60 -2.94
C GLU A 96 3.28 6.17 -2.58
N LEU A 97 2.31 6.01 -1.67
CA LEU A 97 1.77 4.69 -1.34
C LEU A 97 0.96 4.12 -2.51
N GLU A 98 0.15 4.94 -3.19
CA GLU A 98 -0.60 4.55 -4.40
C GLU A 98 0.36 4.00 -5.47
N ARG A 99 1.45 4.73 -5.77
CA ARG A 99 2.47 4.23 -6.72
C ARG A 99 3.11 2.92 -6.29
N LYS A 100 3.39 2.75 -4.99
CA LYS A 100 3.95 1.50 -4.46
C LYS A 100 2.98 0.33 -4.59
N TYR A 101 1.68 0.57 -4.46
CA TYR A 101 0.67 -0.45 -4.73
C TYR A 101 0.64 -0.84 -6.20
N ASP A 102 0.63 0.15 -7.10
CA ASP A 102 0.63 -0.08 -8.54
C ASP A 102 1.88 -0.89 -8.95
N ASP A 103 3.07 -0.48 -8.49
CA ASP A 103 4.33 -1.17 -8.75
C ASP A 103 4.32 -2.61 -8.21
N LEU A 104 3.79 -2.82 -7.00
CA LEU A 104 3.68 -4.15 -6.39
C LEU A 104 2.74 -5.05 -7.20
N GLU A 105 1.58 -4.53 -7.61
CA GLU A 105 0.58 -5.28 -8.36
C GLU A 105 1.07 -5.64 -9.78
N ASP A 106 1.73 -4.70 -10.46
CA ASP A 106 2.33 -4.94 -11.76
C ASP A 106 3.46 -5.97 -11.70
N SER A 107 4.34 -5.84 -10.70
CA SER A 107 5.42 -6.80 -10.46
C SER A 107 4.87 -8.20 -10.19
N TYR A 108 3.87 -8.31 -9.32
CA TYR A 108 3.19 -9.57 -9.01
C TYR A 108 2.56 -10.19 -10.25
N LYS A 109 1.73 -9.46 -10.99
CA LYS A 109 1.09 -9.93 -12.23
C LYS A 109 2.12 -10.44 -13.23
N LYS A 110 3.24 -9.73 -13.39
CA LYS A 110 4.30 -10.12 -14.32
C LYS A 110 5.01 -11.40 -13.88
N LYS A 111 5.31 -11.55 -12.59
CA LYS A 111 5.95 -12.76 -12.04
C LYS A 111 5.01 -13.96 -12.10
N SER A 112 3.78 -13.81 -11.61
CA SER A 112 2.76 -14.85 -11.57
C SER A 112 2.46 -15.39 -12.98
N ARG A 113 2.16 -14.53 -13.96
CA ARG A 113 1.91 -14.96 -15.35
C ARG A 113 3.06 -15.74 -15.98
N LYS A 114 4.30 -15.35 -15.70
CA LYS A 114 5.48 -16.07 -16.20
C LYS A 114 5.54 -17.47 -15.61
N GLN A 115 5.27 -17.59 -14.31
CA GLN A 115 5.30 -18.85 -13.61
C GLN A 115 4.14 -19.77 -14.01
N GLU A 116 2.94 -19.22 -14.18
CA GLU A 116 1.78 -19.92 -14.73
C GLU A 116 2.06 -20.48 -16.13
N ALA A 117 2.73 -19.71 -17.00
CA ALA A 117 3.12 -20.19 -18.33
C ALA A 117 4.09 -21.38 -18.28
N VAL A 118 5.04 -21.37 -17.34
CA VAL A 118 5.96 -22.50 -17.10
C VAL A 118 5.18 -23.74 -16.61
N ILE A 119 4.24 -23.55 -15.69
CA ILE A 119 3.38 -24.62 -15.17
C ILE A 119 2.53 -25.23 -16.29
N GLU A 120 1.93 -24.41 -17.16
CA GLU A 120 1.10 -24.89 -18.27
C GLU A 120 1.92 -25.66 -19.30
N GLN A 121 3.13 -25.17 -19.62
CA GLN A 121 4.05 -25.87 -20.50
C GLN A 121 4.42 -27.25 -19.93
N LEU A 122 4.86 -27.31 -18.67
CA LEU A 122 5.23 -28.57 -18.01
C LEU A 122 4.04 -29.53 -17.90
N SER A 123 2.85 -29.01 -17.62
CA SER A 123 1.61 -29.81 -17.56
C SER A 123 1.25 -30.39 -18.93
N SER A 124 1.48 -29.64 -20.01
CA SER A 124 1.26 -30.11 -21.38
C SER A 124 2.29 -31.16 -21.80
N GLU A 125 3.57 -30.96 -21.47
CA GLU A 125 4.63 -31.96 -21.70
C GLU A 125 4.38 -33.26 -20.91
N LEU A 126 3.89 -33.16 -19.67
CA LEU A 126 3.54 -34.32 -18.85
C LEU A 126 2.40 -35.13 -19.47
N ARG A 127 1.35 -34.46 -19.97
CA ARG A 127 0.21 -35.08 -20.67
C ARG A 127 0.68 -35.79 -21.94
N ALA A 128 1.55 -35.17 -22.74
CA ALA A 128 2.09 -35.77 -23.96
C ALA A 128 2.90 -37.05 -23.67
N CYS A 129 3.70 -37.06 -22.60
CA CYS A 129 4.46 -38.26 -22.21
C CYS A 129 3.56 -39.45 -21.83
N GLN A 130 2.35 -39.19 -21.29
CA GLN A 130 1.40 -40.26 -20.97
C GLN A 130 0.71 -40.86 -22.20
N THR A 131 0.58 -40.09 -23.28
CA THR A 131 -0.01 -40.56 -24.55
C THR A 131 0.99 -41.34 -25.41
N ASP A 132 2.29 -41.03 -25.33
CA ASP A 132 3.34 -41.72 -26.09
C ASP A 132 3.72 -43.11 -25.51
N GLU A 133 3.31 -43.41 -24.27
CA GLU A 133 3.53 -44.71 -23.59
C GLU A 133 2.38 -45.72 -23.79
N LYS A 134 1.37 -45.41 -24.63
CA LYS A 134 0.27 -46.31 -25.01
C LYS A 134 0.43 -46.85 -26.42
#